data_AF-A0A834EZ47-F1
#
_entry.id   AF-A0A834EZ47-F1
#
_cell.length_a   1.000
_cell.length_b   1.000
_cell.length_c   1.000
_cell.angle_alpha   90.00
_cell.angle_beta   90.00
_cell.angle_gamma   90.00
#
_symmetry.space_group_name_H-M   'P 1'
#
loop_
_entity.id
_entity.type
_entity.pdbx_description
1 polymer ?
#
loop_
_entity_poly.entity_id
_entity_poly.type
_entity_poly.pdbx_seq_one_letter_code
_entity_poly.pdbx_strand_id
1 'polypeptide(L)'
;MKKFLTLFFFCHVTCAVKHSLKFYLTGTSGETNFPEFVGAAAVDGVKIGHCDSIIRRVESKHNWIRRLIEGNPEHLQWYSQKCLVYHQRFKSYIEDFKQHLNQTKVSPSEFPVPSAVGGAAGMVLLLVFSGVLYYCWRKRNDFQSVHGDLGKEEET
;
A
#
# COMPACT_ATOMS: atom_id res chain seq x y z
N MET A 1 -13.05 42.98 -22.41
CA MET A 1 -13.95 41.95 -21.83
C MET A 1 -13.64 40.52 -22.30
N LYS A 2 -13.26 40.28 -23.56
CA LYS A 2 -12.89 38.91 -24.04
C LYS A 2 -11.68 38.28 -23.32
N LYS A 3 -10.63 39.06 -23.02
CA LYS A 3 -9.39 38.56 -22.38
C LYS A 3 -9.59 38.08 -20.93
N PHE A 4 -10.54 38.68 -20.19
CA PHE A 4 -10.91 38.26 -18.84
C PHE A 4 -11.72 36.96 -18.84
N LEU A 5 -12.61 36.80 -19.82
CA LEU A 5 -13.34 35.55 -20.06
C LEU A 5 -12.40 34.39 -20.42
N THR A 6 -11.35 34.63 -21.20
CA THR A 6 -10.31 33.63 -21.51
C THR A 6 -9.53 33.21 -20.26
N LEU A 7 -9.22 34.16 -19.37
CA LEU A 7 -8.54 33.89 -18.10
C LEU A 7 -9.41 33.06 -17.14
N PHE A 8 -10.72 33.35 -17.10
CA PHE A 8 -11.71 32.59 -16.32
C PHE A 8 -11.89 31.16 -16.86
N PHE A 9 -11.84 30.99 -18.18
CA PHE A 9 -11.91 29.68 -18.85
C PHE A 9 -10.67 28.82 -18.59
N PHE A 10 -9.47 29.42 -18.53
CA PHE A 10 -8.24 28.73 -18.15
C PHE A 10 -8.19 28.36 -16.66
N CYS A 11 -8.86 29.12 -15.80
CA CYS A 11 -8.89 28.90 -14.35
C CYS A 11 -9.73 27.66 -13.96
N HIS A 12 -10.75 27.30 -14.73
CA HIS A 12 -11.55 26.09 -14.50
C HIS A 12 -10.82 24.77 -14.87
N VAL A 13 -9.67 24.86 -15.53
CA VAL A 13 -8.85 23.69 -15.95
C VAL A 13 -7.65 23.48 -15.00
N THR A 14 -7.68 24.02 -13.78
CA THR A 14 -6.81 23.51 -12.72
C THR A 14 -7.44 22.24 -12.17
N CYS A 15 -7.22 21.10 -12.84
CA CYS A 15 -7.53 19.80 -12.25
C CYS A 15 -6.74 19.70 -10.95
N ALA A 16 -7.44 19.72 -9.80
CA ALA A 16 -6.80 19.45 -8.52
C ALA A 16 -6.16 18.06 -8.57
N VAL A 17 -4.82 18.02 -8.62
CA VAL A 17 -4.07 16.77 -8.60
C VAL A 17 -4.22 16.17 -7.22
N LYS A 18 -4.77 14.95 -7.14
CA LYS A 18 -4.87 14.20 -5.89
C LYS A 18 -3.55 13.51 -5.64
N HIS A 19 -2.92 13.81 -4.52
CA HIS A 19 -1.74 13.12 -4.03
C HIS A 19 -2.14 11.99 -3.07
N SER A 20 -1.37 10.91 -3.04
CA SER A 20 -1.59 9.75 -2.16
C SER A 20 -0.30 9.31 -1.48
N LEU A 21 -0.36 9.08 -0.17
CA LEU A 21 0.72 8.43 0.59
C LEU A 21 0.26 7.01 0.95
N LYS A 22 1.07 6.01 0.62
CA LYS A 22 0.79 4.60 0.87
C LYS A 22 1.93 3.96 1.64
N PHE A 23 1.57 3.11 2.61
CA PHE A 23 2.51 2.28 3.35
C PHE A 23 2.30 0.80 2.98
N TYR A 24 3.38 0.12 2.67
CA TYR A 24 3.41 -1.31 2.38
C TYR A 24 4.16 -2.00 3.51
N LEU A 25 3.51 -2.94 4.19
CA LEU A 25 4.10 -3.72 5.28
C LEU A 25 4.10 -5.18 4.86
N THR A 26 5.25 -5.82 4.97
CA THR A 26 5.43 -7.23 4.61
C THR A 26 6.15 -7.92 5.75
N GLY A 27 5.53 -8.96 6.30
CA GLY A 27 6.16 -9.87 7.27
C GLY A 27 6.33 -11.25 6.65
N THR A 28 7.47 -11.88 6.84
CA THR A 28 7.77 -13.23 6.36
C THR A 28 8.35 -14.08 7.49
N SER A 29 8.31 -15.40 7.36
CA SER A 29 8.99 -16.28 8.30
C SER A 29 9.48 -17.55 7.62
N GLY A 30 10.66 -18.02 8.02
CA GLY A 30 11.26 -19.24 7.49
C GLY A 30 11.95 -19.10 6.12
N GLU A 31 12.06 -17.88 5.59
CA GLU A 31 12.87 -17.54 4.42
C GLU A 31 14.17 -16.88 4.88
N THR A 32 15.32 -17.35 4.38
CA THR A 32 16.64 -16.84 4.80
C THR A 32 17.16 -15.74 3.88
N ASN A 33 16.65 -15.64 2.65
CA ASN A 33 17.11 -14.67 1.66
C ASN A 33 16.33 -13.35 1.68
N PHE A 34 15.28 -13.24 2.51
CA PHE A 34 14.42 -12.08 2.59
C PHE A 34 14.26 -11.63 4.05
N PRO A 35 14.22 -10.30 4.34
CA PRO A 35 14.02 -9.82 5.70
C PRO A 35 12.70 -10.31 6.30
N GLU A 36 12.73 -10.66 7.58
CA GLU A 36 11.51 -11.04 8.33
C GLU A 36 10.44 -9.94 8.29
N PHE A 37 10.85 -8.67 8.16
CA PHE A 37 9.93 -7.56 8.00
C PHE A 37 10.49 -6.50 7.06
N VAL A 38 9.63 -5.96 6.20
CA VAL A 38 9.90 -4.80 5.34
C VAL A 38 8.72 -3.83 5.40
N GLY A 39 9.01 -2.57 5.71
CA GLY A 39 8.07 -1.45 5.60
C GLY A 39 8.52 -0.49 4.50
N ALA A 40 7.62 -0.05 3.63
CA ALA A 40 7.93 0.93 2.58
C ALA A 40 6.84 2.00 2.48
N ALA A 41 7.24 3.23 2.18
CA ALA A 41 6.34 4.35 1.94
C ALA A 41 6.44 4.82 0.48
N ALA A 42 5.31 5.16 -0.14
CA ALA A 42 5.26 5.72 -1.48
C ALA A 42 4.33 6.93 -1.57
N VAL A 43 4.77 7.97 -2.26
CA VAL A 43 3.95 9.13 -2.63
C VAL A 43 3.63 9.03 -4.12
N ASP A 44 2.35 8.97 -4.46
CA ASP A 44 1.87 8.81 -5.84
C ASP A 44 2.47 7.61 -6.59
N GLY A 45 2.69 6.53 -5.84
CA GLY A 45 3.32 5.31 -6.35
C GLY A 45 4.85 5.37 -6.42
N VAL A 46 5.47 6.52 -6.19
CA VAL A 46 6.93 6.66 -6.12
C VAL A 46 7.40 6.27 -4.72
N LYS A 47 8.21 5.21 -4.60
CA LYS A 47 8.75 4.78 -3.31
C LYS A 47 9.68 5.86 -2.74
N ILE A 48 9.30 6.45 -1.62
CA ILE A 48 10.04 7.52 -0.97
C ILE A 48 10.96 7.02 0.15
N GLY A 49 10.65 5.90 0.77
CA GLY A 49 11.50 5.32 1.81
C GLY A 49 11.14 3.88 2.13
N HIS A 50 12.07 3.17 2.75
CA HIS A 50 11.83 1.84 3.30
C HIS A 50 12.63 1.61 4.58
N CYS A 51 12.18 0.66 5.38
CA CYS A 51 12.91 0.10 6.49
C CYS A 51 12.75 -1.42 6.43
N ASP A 52 13.70 -2.16 6.98
CA ASP A 52 13.60 -3.61 7.10
C ASP A 52 14.18 -4.08 8.44
N SER A 53 13.97 -5.36 8.75
CA SER A 53 14.41 -5.96 10.02
C SER A 53 15.94 -6.12 10.16
N ILE A 54 16.68 -5.96 9.05
CA ILE A 54 18.15 -6.05 9.00
C ILE A 54 18.77 -4.66 9.28
N ILE A 55 18.40 -3.67 8.47
CA ILE A 55 18.91 -2.29 8.50
C ILE A 55 18.29 -1.51 9.68
N ARG A 56 17.02 -1.82 10.04
CA ARG A 56 16.27 -1.25 11.18
C ARG A 56 16.18 0.28 11.23
N ARG A 57 16.47 0.95 10.12
CA ARG A 57 16.40 2.39 9.93
C ARG A 57 15.68 2.70 8.63
N VAL A 58 15.15 3.91 8.52
CA VAL A 58 14.52 4.36 7.27
C VAL A 58 15.60 4.79 6.29
N GLU A 59 15.60 4.19 5.11
CA GLU A 59 16.45 4.55 3.98
C GLU A 59 15.62 5.07 2.81
N SER A 60 16.17 6.06 2.10
CA SER A 60 15.59 6.59 0.88
C SER A 60 16.63 6.62 -0.23
N LYS A 61 16.21 6.23 -1.44
CA LYS A 61 17.02 6.34 -2.66
C LYS A 61 17.00 7.75 -3.27
N HIS A 62 16.13 8.63 -2.77
CA HIS A 62 15.93 9.96 -3.36
C HIS A 62 16.55 11.06 -2.48
N ASN A 63 17.48 11.83 -3.04
CA ASN A 63 18.19 12.90 -2.33
C ASN A 63 17.26 13.98 -1.75
N TRP A 64 16.13 14.26 -2.42
CA TRP A 64 15.15 15.25 -1.93
C TRP A 64 14.39 14.75 -0.70
N ILE A 65 14.03 13.46 -0.65
CA ILE A 65 13.46 12.85 0.56
C ILE A 65 14.49 12.82 1.67
N ARG A 66 15.74 12.45 1.36
CA ARG A 66 16.80 12.43 2.37
C ARG A 66 16.97 13.80 3.02
N ARG A 67 17.02 14.88 2.22
CA ARG A 67 17.07 16.26 2.75
C ARG A 67 15.84 16.65 3.56
N LEU A 68 14.65 16.25 3.11
CA LEU A 68 13.39 16.55 3.82
C LEU A 68 13.35 15.84 5.18
N ILE A 69 13.84 14.61 5.25
CA ILE A 69 13.93 13.80 6.47
C ILE A 69 15.07 14.30 7.39
N GLU A 70 16.25 14.60 6.84
CA GLU A 70 17.39 15.16 7.60
C GLU A 70 17.05 16.52 8.21
N GLY A 71 16.20 17.32 7.55
CA GLY A 71 15.68 18.58 8.09
C GLY A 71 14.68 18.41 9.24
N ASN A 72 14.25 17.18 9.55
CA ASN A 72 13.34 16.88 10.65
C ASN A 72 13.71 15.55 11.36
N PRO A 73 14.73 15.57 12.23
CA PRO A 73 15.28 14.36 12.85
C PRO A 73 14.29 13.63 13.76
N GLU A 74 13.35 14.36 14.39
CA GLU A 74 12.31 13.76 15.24
C GLU A 74 11.37 12.86 14.43
N HIS A 75 10.95 13.31 13.24
CA HIS A 75 10.12 12.49 12.36
C HIS A 75 10.85 11.23 11.88
N LEU A 76 12.13 11.33 11.55
CA LEU A 76 12.93 10.16 11.17
C LEU A 76 12.98 9.12 12.30
N GLN A 77 13.22 9.57 13.53
CA GLN A 77 13.25 8.71 14.69
C GLN A 77 11.90 8.05 14.92
N TRP A 78 10.80 8.80 14.77
CA TRP A 78 9.45 8.27 14.88
C TRP A 78 9.17 7.17 13.86
N TYR A 79 9.50 7.36 12.58
CA TYR A 79 9.30 6.33 11.56
C TYR A 79 10.16 5.09 11.83
N SER A 80 11.40 5.28 12.30
CA SER A 80 12.30 4.18 12.63
C SER A 80 11.76 3.38 13.82
N GLN A 81 11.27 4.04 14.86
CA GLN A 81 10.65 3.37 16.02
C GLN A 81 9.37 2.64 15.63
N LYS A 82 8.51 3.25 14.80
CA LYS A 82 7.31 2.59 14.27
C LYS A 82 7.67 1.33 13.49
N CYS A 83 8.73 1.36 12.67
CA CYS A 83 9.20 0.18 11.96
C CYS A 83 9.54 -0.98 12.91
N LEU A 84 10.23 -0.69 14.02
CA LEU A 84 10.57 -1.70 15.03
C LEU A 84 9.33 -2.26 15.72
N VAL A 85 8.37 -1.40 16.08
CA VAL A 85 7.11 -1.84 16.71
C VAL A 85 6.31 -2.74 15.77
N TYR A 86 6.19 -2.37 14.49
CA TYR A 86 5.50 -3.21 13.51
C TYR A 86 6.22 -4.53 13.28
N HIS A 87 7.55 -4.54 13.21
CA HIS A 87 8.31 -5.78 13.09
C HIS A 87 7.98 -6.75 14.25
N GLN A 88 8.02 -6.29 15.50
CA GLN A 88 7.70 -7.14 16.66
C GLN A 88 6.24 -7.65 16.62
N ARG A 89 5.30 -6.77 16.23
CA ARG A 89 3.89 -7.14 16.12
C ARG A 89 3.66 -8.20 15.03
N PHE A 90 4.27 -8.04 13.86
CA PHE A 90 4.17 -9.02 12.78
C PHE A 90 4.78 -10.37 13.19
N LYS A 91 5.87 -10.36 13.95
CA LYS A 91 6.46 -11.57 14.49
C LYS A 91 5.47 -12.32 15.39
N SER A 92 4.84 -11.63 16.34
CA SER A 92 3.79 -12.22 17.20
C SER A 92 2.64 -12.78 16.37
N TYR A 93 2.11 -12.02 15.41
CA TYR A 93 1.01 -12.50 14.56
C TYR A 93 1.40 -13.74 13.77
N ILE A 94 2.60 -13.81 13.22
CA ILE A 94 3.05 -14.98 12.47
C ILE A 94 3.20 -16.20 13.41
N GLU A 95 3.72 -16.02 14.61
CA GLU A 95 3.80 -17.09 15.62
C GLU A 95 2.41 -17.60 16.00
N ASP A 96 1.47 -16.69 16.26
CA ASP A 96 0.07 -17.03 16.54
C ASP A 96 -0.56 -17.79 15.36
N PHE A 97 -0.38 -17.29 14.13
CA PHE A 97 -0.90 -17.97 12.94
C PHE A 97 -0.30 -19.36 12.74
N LYS A 98 1.00 -19.56 13.02
CA LYS A 98 1.64 -20.87 12.93
C LYS A 98 1.02 -21.87 13.91
N GLN A 99 0.76 -21.43 15.15
CA GLN A 99 0.12 -22.27 16.16
C GLN A 99 -1.30 -22.64 15.77
N HIS A 100 -2.09 -21.66 15.32
CA HIS A 100 -3.51 -21.88 14.99
C HIS A 100 -3.72 -22.69 13.71
N LEU A 101 -2.86 -22.47 12.71
CA LEU A 101 -3.01 -23.12 11.41
C LEU A 101 -2.29 -24.48 11.33
N ASN A 102 -1.56 -24.89 12.37
CA ASN A 102 -0.74 -26.11 12.38
C ASN A 102 0.07 -26.27 11.08
N GLN A 103 0.59 -25.17 10.53
CA GLN A 103 1.25 -25.16 9.21
C GLN A 103 2.54 -25.98 9.25
N THR A 104 2.40 -27.27 9.02
CA THR A 104 3.43 -28.15 8.47
C THR A 104 3.46 -27.89 6.97
N LYS A 105 4.66 -27.62 6.42
CA LYS A 105 4.88 -27.20 5.02
C LYS A 105 4.08 -28.07 4.03
N VAL A 106 3.00 -27.52 3.47
CA VAL A 106 2.30 -28.15 2.34
C VAL A 106 3.03 -27.74 1.07
N SER A 107 3.59 -28.74 0.37
CA SER A 107 4.24 -28.54 -0.93
C SER A 107 3.17 -28.22 -1.98
N PRO A 108 3.36 -27.21 -2.85
CA PRO A 108 2.37 -26.82 -3.85
C PRO A 108 2.44 -27.77 -5.05
N SER A 109 1.95 -29.00 -4.88
CA SER A 109 1.63 -29.89 -5.99
C SER A 109 0.13 -30.14 -5.98
N GLU A 110 -0.50 -29.92 -7.12
CA GLU A 110 -1.90 -30.25 -7.46
C GLU A 110 -2.94 -29.16 -7.18
N PHE A 111 -2.93 -28.12 -8.03
CA PHE A 111 -4.19 -27.49 -8.44
C PHE A 111 -4.56 -27.96 -9.85
N PRO A 112 -5.64 -28.74 -10.02
CA PRO A 112 -6.16 -29.01 -11.35
C PRO A 112 -6.90 -27.77 -11.84
N VAL A 113 -6.45 -27.19 -12.96
CA VAL A 113 -7.13 -26.09 -13.63
C VAL A 113 -8.10 -26.68 -14.66
N PRO A 114 -9.43 -26.56 -14.51
CA PRO A 114 -10.35 -26.91 -15.59
C PRO A 114 -10.37 -25.75 -16.60
N SER A 115 -9.96 -26.01 -17.82
CA SER A 115 -10.16 -25.14 -18.98
C SER A 115 -11.62 -25.23 -19.43
N ALA A 116 -12.36 -24.13 -19.34
CA ALA A 116 -13.67 -23.99 -19.97
C ALA A 116 -13.60 -22.94 -21.09
N VAL A 117 -13.80 -23.41 -22.32
CA VAL A 117 -13.91 -22.66 -23.57
C VAL A 117 -15.39 -22.32 -23.82
N GLY A 118 -15.69 -21.07 -24.21
CA GLY A 118 -16.92 -20.76 -24.95
C GLY A 118 -17.46 -19.32 -24.80
N GLY A 119 -17.40 -18.52 -25.88
CA GLY A 119 -18.34 -17.41 -26.15
C GLY A 119 -17.84 -15.96 -25.99
N ALA A 120 -16.82 -15.53 -26.74
CA ALA A 120 -16.06 -14.30 -26.43
C ALA A 120 -16.44 -12.99 -27.16
N ALA A 121 -17.47 -12.87 -27.99
CA ALA A 121 -17.65 -11.63 -28.77
C ALA A 121 -18.61 -10.58 -28.15
N GLY A 122 -19.66 -10.99 -27.42
CA GLY A 122 -20.68 -10.08 -26.87
C GLY A 122 -20.45 -9.62 -25.43
N MET A 123 -19.83 -10.47 -24.60
CA MET A 123 -19.55 -10.15 -23.18
C MET A 123 -18.42 -9.13 -23.01
N VAL A 124 -17.51 -9.01 -23.96
CA VAL A 124 -16.31 -8.16 -23.81
C VAL A 124 -16.68 -6.69 -23.68
N LEU A 125 -17.65 -6.18 -24.45
CA LEU A 125 -18.03 -4.76 -24.38
C LEU A 125 -18.74 -4.41 -23.07
N LEU A 126 -19.67 -5.24 -22.59
CA LEU A 126 -20.32 -5.02 -21.29
C LEU A 126 -19.34 -5.19 -20.12
N LEU A 127 -18.38 -6.10 -20.22
CA LEU A 127 -17.30 -6.23 -19.23
C LEU A 127 -16.33 -5.04 -19.27
N VAL A 128 -16.09 -4.44 -20.44
CA VAL A 128 -15.28 -3.22 -20.57
C VAL A 128 -16.01 -2.02 -19.98
N PHE A 129 -17.30 -1.81 -20.29
CA PHE A 129 -18.07 -0.71 -19.72
C PHE A 129 -18.32 -0.88 -18.22
N SER A 130 -18.73 -2.07 -17.77
CA SER A 130 -18.87 -2.36 -16.34
C SER A 130 -17.52 -2.32 -15.62
N GLY A 131 -16.43 -2.75 -16.26
CA GLY A 131 -15.06 -2.66 -15.76
C GLY A 131 -14.55 -1.23 -15.62
N VAL A 132 -14.84 -0.35 -16.58
CA VAL A 132 -14.48 1.08 -16.51
C VAL A 132 -15.32 1.79 -15.44
N LEU A 133 -16.62 1.52 -15.37
CA LEU A 133 -17.48 2.07 -14.33
C LEU A 133 -17.10 1.56 -12.94
N TYR A 134 -16.80 0.27 -12.80
CA TYR A 134 -16.29 -0.34 -11.57
C TYR A 134 -14.91 0.21 -11.22
N TYR A 135 -14.01 0.42 -12.17
CA TYR A 135 -12.71 1.05 -11.93
C TYR A 135 -12.87 2.49 -11.46
N CYS A 136 -13.75 3.28 -12.09
CA CYS A 136 -14.06 4.65 -11.68
C CYS A 136 -14.72 4.70 -10.29
N TRP A 137 -15.62 3.76 -9.99
CA TRP A 137 -16.28 3.65 -8.69
C TRP A 137 -15.32 3.13 -7.59
N ARG A 138 -14.51 2.11 -7.87
CA ARG A 138 -13.48 1.57 -6.97
C ARG A 138 -12.40 2.60 -6.68
N LYS A 139 -11.88 3.29 -7.70
CA LYS A 139 -10.92 4.40 -7.51
C LYS A 139 -11.51 5.55 -6.69
N ARG A 140 -12.84 5.70 -6.67
CA ARG A 140 -13.57 6.66 -5.83
C ARG A 140 -13.77 6.14 -4.40
N ASN A 141 -13.96 4.84 -4.19
CA ASN A 141 -14.24 4.23 -2.88
C ASN A 141 -13.01 3.67 -2.12
N ASP A 142 -11.88 3.43 -2.78
CA ASP A 142 -10.62 2.99 -2.13
C ASP A 142 -10.09 4.01 -1.10
N PHE A 143 -10.62 5.24 -1.12
CA PHE A 143 -10.26 6.30 -0.17
C PHE A 143 -11.08 6.31 1.14
N GLN A 144 -12.20 5.58 1.23
CA GLN A 144 -12.96 5.50 2.49
C GLN A 144 -12.56 4.31 3.39
N SER A 145 -11.75 3.36 2.93
CA SER A 145 -11.41 2.17 3.70
C SER A 145 -9.92 2.07 4.05
N VAL A 146 -9.39 3.09 4.73
CA VAL A 146 -8.26 2.93 5.69
C VAL A 146 -8.43 3.94 6.82
N HIS A 147 -9.63 4.00 7.42
CA HIS A 147 -9.69 4.31 8.84
C HIS A 147 -9.74 2.96 9.53
N GLY A 148 -8.56 2.47 9.92
CA GLY A 148 -8.49 1.34 10.84
C GLY A 148 -9.14 1.79 12.14
N ASP A 149 -10.31 1.22 12.43
CA ASP A 149 -10.84 1.10 13.78
C ASP A 149 -9.75 0.48 14.67
N LEU A 150 -9.03 1.33 15.39
CA LEU A 150 -8.16 0.97 16.51
C LEU A 150 -8.04 2.22 17.37
N GLY A 151 -9.15 2.53 18.03
CA GLY A 151 -9.28 3.72 18.84
C GLY A 151 -10.59 3.74 19.61
N LYS A 152 -10.90 2.64 20.32
CA LYS A 152 -11.81 2.65 21.48
C LYS A 152 -11.76 1.31 22.21
N GLU A 153 -10.74 1.15 23.04
CA GLU A 153 -10.80 0.34 24.26
C GLU A 153 -9.70 0.84 25.20
N GLU A 154 -10.00 1.97 25.85
CA GLU A 154 -9.40 2.37 27.12
C GLU A 154 -10.41 3.29 27.83
N GLU A 155 -11.38 2.67 28.50
CA GLU A 155 -12.04 3.26 29.67
C GLU A 155 -12.54 2.10 30.55
N THR A 156 -11.62 1.52 31.33
CA THR A 156 -11.83 1.11 32.73
C THR A 156 -10.52 0.73 33.39
#